data_AF-A0A6L8MSQ3-F1
#
_entry.id   AF-A0A6L8MSQ3-F1
#
_cell.length_a   1.000
_cell.length_b   1.000
_cell.length_c   1.000
_cell.angle_alpha   90.00
_cell.angle_beta   90.00
_cell.angle_gamma   90.00
#
_symmetry.space_group_name_H-M   'P 1'
#
loop_
_entity.id
_entity.type
_entity.pdbx_description
1 polymer ?
#
loop_
_entity_poly.entity_id
_entity_poly.type
_entity_poly.pdbx_seq_one_letter_code
_entity_poly.pdbx_strand_id
1 'polypeptide(L)'
;PLPAAAAAGADGHGAAGLEQFAGIRAYRPGDPPRHLAWRQIARHDPALGGQLVSKHFEGGAVAGLTLNFAALPASMALEHKLSRLARWVLEAEQRALPYRFTLGRHDYGPARGDAHRAACLQALALFGHEDAA
;
A
#
# COMPACT_ATOMS: atom_id res chain seq x y z
N PRO A 1 0.10 12.46 -17.38
CA PRO A 1 0.34 11.00 -17.32
C PRO A 1 0.59 10.56 -15.88
N LEU A 2 0.03 9.42 -15.46
CA LEU A 2 0.38 8.77 -14.19
C LEU A 2 1.91 8.57 -14.05
N PRO A 3 2.48 8.74 -12.85
CA PRO A 3 3.88 8.42 -12.62
C PRO A 3 4.12 6.92 -12.84
N ALA A 4 5.32 6.55 -13.29
CA ALA A 4 5.71 5.15 -13.38
C ALA A 4 5.61 4.52 -11.99
N ALA A 5 5.06 3.31 -11.90
CA ALA A 5 5.07 2.55 -10.66
C ALA A 5 6.54 2.37 -10.23
N ALA A 6 6.84 2.74 -8.98
CA ALA A 6 8.17 2.47 -8.44
C ALA A 6 8.36 0.95 -8.46
N ALA A 7 9.42 0.47 -9.13
CA ALA A 7 9.82 -0.92 -9.03
C ALA A 7 9.98 -1.25 -7.55
N ALA A 8 9.27 -2.27 -7.08
CA ALA A 8 9.29 -2.66 -5.68
C ALA A 8 10.74 -3.02 -5.29
N GLY A 9 11.41 -2.10 -4.59
CA GLY A 9 12.67 -2.38 -3.90
C GLY A 9 12.42 -3.50 -2.90
N ALA A 10 13.36 -4.44 -2.81
CA ALA A 10 13.29 -5.68 -2.05
C ALA A 10 13.32 -5.47 -0.51
N ASP A 11 12.87 -4.33 -0.03
CA ASP A 11 13.06 -3.87 1.35
C ASP A 11 11.74 -3.90 2.13
N GLY A 12 11.10 -5.07 2.14
CA GLY A 12 10.41 -5.60 3.31
C GLY A 12 9.24 -4.83 3.96
N HIS A 13 8.78 -3.70 3.41
CA HIS A 13 7.65 -2.92 3.92
C HIS A 13 6.50 -2.86 2.91
N GLY A 14 6.19 -4.02 2.31
CA GLY A 14 5.03 -4.21 1.46
C GLY A 14 3.75 -4.25 2.30
N ALA A 15 3.03 -3.13 2.31
CA ALA A 15 1.58 -3.06 2.28
C ALA A 15 0.78 -4.26 2.86
N ALA A 16 0.75 -4.39 4.19
CA ALA A 16 -0.12 -5.33 4.91
C ALA A 16 -1.65 -5.06 4.73
N GLY A 17 -2.04 -4.12 3.86
CA GLY A 17 -3.44 -3.70 3.64
C GLY A 17 -4.10 -4.29 2.38
N LEU A 18 -3.34 -4.93 1.49
CA LEU A 18 -3.87 -5.61 0.29
C LEU A 18 -3.58 -7.12 0.29
N GLU A 19 -2.97 -7.61 1.37
CA GLU A 19 -2.68 -9.02 1.58
C GLU A 19 -3.94 -9.70 2.12
N GLN A 20 -4.76 -10.23 1.21
CA GLN A 20 -5.91 -11.06 1.60
C GLN A 20 -5.35 -12.35 2.18
N PHE A 21 -5.62 -12.64 3.45
CA PHE A 21 -5.24 -13.92 4.04
C PHE A 21 -5.89 -15.06 3.25
N ALA A 22 -5.07 -15.84 2.55
CA ALA A 22 -5.50 -16.89 1.64
C ALA A 22 -5.43 -18.28 2.29
N GLY A 23 -4.76 -18.40 3.44
CA GLY A 23 -4.70 -19.64 4.20
C GLY A 23 -3.34 -19.87 4.84
N ILE A 24 -3.08 -21.12 5.22
CA ILE A 24 -1.82 -21.56 5.83
C ILE A 24 -1.22 -22.64 4.94
N ARG A 25 0.07 -22.50 4.62
CA ARG A 25 0.82 -23.48 3.82
C ARG A 25 2.10 -23.92 4.52
N ALA A 26 2.70 -25.00 4.04
CA ALA A 26 4.04 -25.41 4.46
C ALA A 26 5.05 -24.28 4.20
N TYR A 27 5.91 -24.02 5.18
CA TYR A 27 6.98 -23.04 5.06
C TYR A 27 7.90 -23.39 3.87
N ARG A 28 8.21 -22.39 3.05
CA ARG A 28 9.21 -22.52 1.99
C ARG A 28 10.43 -21.66 2.33
N PRO A 29 11.65 -22.14 2.04
CA PRO A 29 12.85 -21.32 2.13
C PRO A 29 12.67 -20.04 1.31
N GLY A 30 12.71 -18.88 1.99
CA GLY A 30 12.42 -17.56 1.39
C GLY A 30 11.13 -16.90 1.90
N ASP A 31 10.25 -17.62 2.62
CA ASP A 31 9.13 -16.99 3.33
C ASP A 31 9.65 -16.12 4.49
N PRO A 32 9.15 -14.88 4.66
CA PRO A 32 9.64 -13.98 5.70
C PRO A 32 9.23 -14.50 7.10
N PRO A 33 10.11 -14.39 8.11
CA PRO A 33 9.87 -14.97 9.44
C PRO A 33 8.65 -14.37 10.16
N ARG A 34 8.27 -13.13 9.82
CA ARG A 34 7.04 -12.47 10.32
C ARG A 34 5.74 -13.14 9.85
N HIS A 35 5.77 -13.92 8.76
CA HIS A 35 4.59 -14.62 8.25
C HIS A 35 4.45 -16.02 8.84
N LEU A 36 5.36 -16.46 9.71
CA LEU A 36 5.25 -17.74 10.39
C LEU A 36 3.99 -17.78 11.26
N ALA A 37 3.21 -18.86 11.12
CA ALA A 37 2.02 -19.07 11.91
C ALA A 37 2.42 -19.67 13.28
N TRP A 38 3.11 -18.89 14.11
CA TRP A 38 3.66 -19.35 15.39
C TRP A 38 2.64 -20.05 16.30
N ARG A 39 1.38 -19.60 16.30
CA ARG A 39 0.29 -20.25 17.06
C ARG A 39 -0.03 -21.68 16.61
N GLN A 40 0.25 -22.03 15.36
CA GLN A 40 0.06 -23.37 14.81
C GLN A 40 1.34 -24.19 14.93
N ILE A 41 2.50 -23.56 14.71
CA ILE A 41 3.81 -24.18 14.92
C ILE A 41 3.95 -24.63 16.38
N ALA A 42 3.62 -23.78 17.35
CA ALA A 42 3.69 -24.12 18.77
C ALA A 42 2.74 -25.24 19.21
N ARG A 43 1.78 -25.62 18.36
CA ARG A 43 0.80 -26.68 18.64
C ARG A 43 1.29 -28.05 18.17
N HIS A 44 2.33 -28.08 17.33
CA HIS A 44 2.96 -29.30 16.83
C HIS A 44 4.43 -29.31 17.24
N ASP A 45 4.82 -30.26 18.09
CA ASP A 45 6.21 -30.36 18.53
C ASP A 45 7.12 -30.71 17.33
N PRO A 46 8.15 -29.90 17.01
CA PRO A 46 9.06 -30.18 15.91
C PRO A 46 9.83 -31.50 16.07
N ALA A 47 10.01 -32.02 17.29
CA ALA A 47 10.61 -33.33 17.55
C ALA A 47 9.64 -34.50 17.28
N LEU A 48 8.32 -34.24 17.18
CA LEU A 48 7.29 -35.21 16.79
C LEU A 48 6.86 -35.06 15.31
N GLY A 49 7.67 -34.39 14.49
CA GLY A 49 7.39 -34.20 13.06
C GLY A 49 6.53 -32.98 12.72
N GLY A 50 6.40 -32.02 13.64
CA GLY A 50 5.72 -30.75 13.38
C GLY A 50 6.40 -29.94 12.27
N GLN A 51 5.69 -29.71 11.17
CA GLN A 51 6.19 -28.90 10.06
C GLN A 51 6.04 -27.39 10.33
N LEU A 52 7.04 -26.61 9.92
CA LEU A 52 6.92 -25.16 9.86
C LEU A 52 5.84 -24.77 8.85
N VAL A 53 4.99 -23.83 9.24
CA VAL A 53 3.87 -23.34 8.43
C VAL A 53 3.87 -21.81 8.38
N SER A 54 3.60 -21.28 7.20
CA SER A 54 3.53 -19.85 6.92
C SER A 54 2.11 -19.44 6.58
N LYS A 55 1.71 -18.26 7.06
CA LYS A 55 0.52 -17.55 6.60
C LYS A 55 0.71 -17.20 5.13
N HIS A 56 -0.17 -17.70 4.29
CA HIS A 56 -0.21 -17.38 2.87
C HIS A 56 -1.17 -16.22 2.65
N PHE A 57 -0.72 -15.25 1.87
CA PHE A 57 -1.51 -14.10 1.47
C PHE A 57 -1.61 -14.10 -0.05
N GLU A 58 -2.82 -14.01 -0.60
CA GLU A 58 -3.05 -13.83 -2.03
C GLU A 58 -3.26 -12.35 -2.33
N GLY A 59 -2.30 -11.78 -3.04
CA GLY A 59 -2.18 -10.36 -3.29
C GLY A 59 -0.73 -10.11 -3.69
N GLY A 60 -0.41 -10.40 -4.95
CA GLY A 60 0.94 -10.18 -5.46
C GLY A 60 1.33 -8.73 -5.23
N ALA A 61 2.56 -8.50 -4.80
CA ALA A 61 3.17 -7.18 -4.73
C ALA A 61 3.20 -6.58 -6.14
N VAL A 62 2.08 -6.02 -6.58
CA VAL A 62 2.02 -5.17 -7.76
C VAL A 62 2.91 -3.98 -7.42
N ALA A 63 3.91 -3.70 -8.25
CA ALA A 63 4.70 -2.48 -8.16
C ALA A 63 3.75 -1.29 -7.88
N GLY A 64 3.82 -0.76 -6.66
CA GLY A 64 2.76 0.08 -6.14
C GLY A 64 2.79 1.46 -6.79
N LEU A 65 1.71 1.82 -7.49
CA LEU A 65 1.51 3.20 -7.93
C LEU A 65 1.48 4.10 -6.69
N THR A 66 2.43 5.03 -6.58
CA THR A 66 2.53 5.94 -5.45
C THR A 66 2.32 7.36 -5.92
N LEU A 67 1.27 7.99 -5.39
CA LEU A 67 0.94 9.39 -5.61
C LEU A 67 1.44 10.20 -4.42
N ASN A 68 2.58 10.88 -4.59
CA ASN A 68 3.26 11.59 -3.50
C ASN A 68 3.42 13.08 -3.81
N PHE A 69 2.83 13.92 -2.96
CA PHE A 69 2.96 15.37 -3.04
C PHE A 69 4.41 15.85 -2.92
N ALA A 70 5.21 15.24 -2.03
CA ALA A 70 6.61 15.60 -1.82
C ALA A 70 7.52 15.20 -3.00
N ALA A 71 7.09 14.25 -3.83
CA ALA A 71 7.82 13.86 -5.03
C ALA A 71 7.64 14.84 -6.21
N LEU A 72 6.71 15.80 -6.09
CA LEU A 72 6.50 16.83 -7.10
C LEU A 72 7.57 17.92 -7.00
N PRO A 73 8.00 18.53 -8.13
CA PRO A 73 9.02 19.57 -8.13
C PRO A 73 8.69 20.71 -7.18
N ALA A 74 9.66 21.13 -6.36
CA ALA A 74 9.49 22.23 -5.41
C ALA A 74 9.08 23.54 -6.10
N SER A 75 9.55 23.77 -7.33
CA SER A 75 9.26 24.95 -8.17
C SER A 75 7.82 25.03 -8.69
N MET A 76 7.02 23.96 -8.56
CA MET A 76 5.62 23.97 -8.99
C MET A 76 4.74 24.69 -7.97
N ALA A 77 3.87 25.59 -8.43
CA ALA A 77 2.90 26.27 -7.57
C ALA A 77 1.98 25.26 -6.87
N LEU A 78 1.55 25.58 -5.66
CA LEU A 78 0.74 24.68 -4.81
C LEU A 78 -0.50 24.16 -5.54
N GLU A 79 -1.32 25.05 -6.10
CA GLU A 79 -2.54 24.69 -6.83
C GLU A 79 -2.29 23.74 -7.99
N HIS A 80 -1.15 23.88 -8.69
CA HIS A 80 -0.78 22.98 -9.77
C HIS A 80 -0.39 21.58 -9.26
N LYS A 81 0.25 21.49 -8.08
CA LYS A 81 0.54 20.21 -7.43
C LYS A 81 -0.74 19.49 -7.03
N LEU A 82 -1.67 20.21 -6.40
CA LEU A 82 -2.96 19.65 -5.97
C LEU A 82 -3.80 19.20 -7.17
N SER A 83 -3.91 20.04 -8.21
CA SER A 83 -4.61 19.70 -9.46
C SER A 83 -4.03 18.46 -10.14
N ARG A 84 -2.70 18.32 -10.12
CA ARG A 84 -2.01 17.14 -10.68
C ARG A 84 -2.30 15.88 -9.88
N LEU A 85 -2.25 15.94 -8.56
CA LEU A 85 -2.60 14.80 -7.70
C LEU A 85 -4.06 14.40 -7.86
N ALA A 86 -4.99 15.36 -7.89
CA ALA A 86 -6.41 15.09 -8.13
C ALA A 86 -6.61 14.37 -9.46
N ARG A 87 -5.94 14.83 -10.52
CA ARG A 87 -5.98 14.16 -11.83
C ARG A 87 -5.43 12.73 -11.76
N TRP A 88 -4.34 12.49 -11.04
CA TRP A 88 -3.77 11.16 -10.89
C TRP A 88 -4.67 10.20 -10.11
N VAL A 89 -5.33 10.67 -9.05
CA VAL A 89 -6.34 9.89 -8.31
C VAL A 89 -7.46 9.44 -9.25
N LEU A 90 -8.02 10.37 -10.03
CA LEU A 90 -9.08 10.05 -11.00
C LEU A 90 -8.60 9.11 -12.11
N GLU A 91 -7.38 9.27 -12.61
CA GLU A 91 -6.80 8.42 -13.66
C GLU A 91 -6.49 7.01 -13.16
N ALA A 92 -6.03 6.86 -11.91
CA ALA A 92 -5.80 5.57 -11.28
C ALA A 92 -7.11 4.79 -11.08
N GLU A 93 -8.16 5.48 -10.61
CA GLU A 93 -9.50 4.89 -10.45
C GLU A 93 -10.12 4.48 -11.78
N GLN A 94 -10.02 5.32 -12.82
CA GLN A 94 -10.47 4.97 -14.18
C GLN A 94 -9.78 3.72 -14.74
N ARG A 95 -8.51 3.50 -14.36
CA ARG A 95 -7.72 2.34 -14.78
C ARG A 95 -7.81 1.17 -13.80
N ALA A 96 -8.64 1.29 -12.76
CA ALA A 96 -8.79 0.32 -11.67
C ALA A 96 -7.46 -0.12 -11.03
N LEU A 97 -6.48 0.79 -10.98
CA LEU A 97 -5.16 0.52 -10.42
C LEU A 97 -5.15 0.84 -8.92
N PRO A 98 -4.68 -0.07 -8.04
CA PRO A 98 -4.44 0.27 -6.64
C PRO A 98 -3.29 1.28 -6.50
N TYR A 99 -3.47 2.31 -5.68
CA TYR A 99 -2.45 3.34 -5.44
C TYR A 99 -2.34 3.72 -3.97
N ARG A 100 -1.13 4.07 -3.54
CA ARG A 100 -0.87 4.77 -2.27
C ARG A 100 -0.95 6.27 -2.51
N PHE A 101 -1.56 7.01 -1.60
CA PHE A 101 -1.67 8.47 -1.68
C PHE A 101 -1.04 9.12 -0.45
N THR A 102 -0.13 10.08 -0.67
CA THR A 102 0.58 10.81 0.39
C THR A 102 0.52 12.30 0.16
N LEU A 103 0.04 13.04 1.17
CA LEU A 103 -0.18 14.48 1.15
C LEU A 103 0.16 15.08 2.52
N GLY A 104 1.35 15.67 2.64
CA GLY A 104 1.84 16.21 3.91
C GLY A 104 1.92 15.10 4.98
N ARG A 105 1.14 15.25 6.06
CA ARG A 105 1.02 14.25 7.14
C ARG A 105 0.07 13.10 6.84
N HIS A 106 -0.74 13.21 5.78
CA HIS A 106 -1.73 12.20 5.44
C HIS A 106 -1.10 11.11 4.58
N ASP A 107 -1.19 9.87 5.04
CA ASP A 107 -0.82 8.66 4.30
C ASP A 107 -2.04 7.76 4.19
N TYR A 108 -2.42 7.47 2.95
CA TYR A 108 -3.43 6.48 2.63
C TYR A 108 -2.73 5.31 1.95
N GLY A 109 -2.74 4.17 2.63
CA GLY A 109 -2.17 2.93 2.11
C GLY A 109 -2.74 2.53 0.74
N PRO A 110 -2.11 1.56 0.06
CA PRO A 110 -2.52 1.19 -1.27
C PRO A 110 -3.93 0.63 -1.25
N ALA A 111 -4.86 1.30 -1.92
CA ALA A 111 -6.25 0.89 -2.04
C ALA A 111 -6.82 1.36 -3.38
N ARG A 112 -8.08 1.02 -3.64
CA ARG A 112 -8.84 1.45 -4.82
C ARG A 112 -10.34 1.50 -4.50
N GLY A 113 -11.09 2.22 -5.31
CA GLY A 113 -12.55 2.27 -5.25
C GLY A 113 -13.07 3.56 -4.63
N ASP A 114 -14.39 3.70 -4.65
CA ASP A 114 -15.07 4.98 -4.39
C ASP A 114 -14.71 5.60 -3.03
N ALA A 115 -14.68 4.79 -1.97
CA ALA A 115 -14.31 5.25 -0.63
C ALA A 115 -12.87 5.77 -0.57
N HIS A 116 -11.93 5.10 -1.24
CA HIS A 116 -10.53 5.52 -1.29
C HIS A 116 -10.36 6.79 -2.12
N ARG A 117 -11.01 6.86 -3.29
CA ARG A 117 -11.09 8.04 -4.15
C ARG A 117 -11.61 9.25 -3.38
N ALA A 118 -12.74 9.09 -2.68
CA ALA A 118 -13.37 10.15 -1.91
C ALA A 118 -12.45 10.66 -0.79
N ALA A 119 -11.82 9.76 -0.02
CA ALA A 119 -10.89 10.12 1.03
C ALA A 119 -9.68 10.92 0.51
N CYS A 120 -9.10 10.50 -0.63
CA CYS A 120 -7.96 11.21 -1.24
C CYS A 120 -8.35 12.59 -1.77
N LEU A 121 -9.51 12.71 -2.45
CA LEU A 121 -9.99 14.00 -2.97
C LEU A 121 -10.40 14.95 -1.84
N GLN A 122 -10.99 14.44 -0.76
CA GLN A 122 -11.30 15.23 0.43
C GLN A 122 -10.01 15.77 1.08
N ALA A 123 -8.96 14.95 1.21
CA ALA A 123 -7.67 15.41 1.73
C ALA A 123 -7.07 16.52 0.86
N LEU A 124 -7.18 16.41 -0.46
CA LEU A 124 -6.75 17.47 -1.38
C LEU A 124 -7.55 18.75 -1.22
N ALA A 125 -8.87 18.66 -1.02
CA ALA A 125 -9.75 19.82 -0.86
C ALA A 125 -9.53 20.54 0.49
N LEU A 126 -9.17 19.80 1.54
CA LEU A 126 -8.89 20.38 2.86
C LEU A 126 -7.45 20.90 3.00
N PHE A 127 -6.56 20.57 2.07
CA PHE A 127 -5.16 20.94 2.14
C PHE A 127 -4.99 22.47 2.17
N GLY A 128 -4.32 22.97 3.22
CA GLY A 128 -4.13 24.41 3.44
C GLY A 128 -5.26 25.11 4.19
N HIS A 129 -6.42 24.46 4.36
CA HIS A 129 -7.52 24.95 5.20
C HIS A 129 -7.49 24.39 6.63
N GLU A 130 -6.75 23.31 6.86
CA GLU A 130 -6.58 22.69 8.19
C GLU A 130 -5.68 23.50 9.14
N ASP A 131 -4.92 24.48 8.63
CA ASP A 131 -4.01 25.35 9.40
C ASP A 131 -4.69 26.66 9.85
N ALA A 132 -5.93 26.91 9.39
CA ALA A 132 -6.68 28.14 9.65
C ALA A 132 -7.66 28.04 10.84
N ALA A 133 -7.51 27.04 11.71
CA ALA A 133 -8.39 26.78 12.85
C ALA A 133 -7.66 26.92 14.19
#